data_AF-A0A7X6U0E2-F1
#
_entry.id   AF-A0A7X6U0E2-F1
#
_cell.length_a   1.000
_cell.length_b   1.000
_cell.length_c   1.000
_cell.angle_alpha   90.00
_cell.angle_beta   90.00
_cell.angle_gamma   90.00
#
_symmetry.space_group_name_H-M   'P 1'
#
loop_
_entity.id
_entity.type
_entity.pdbx_description
1 polymer ?
#
loop_
_entity_poly.entity_id
_entity_poly.type
_entity_poly.pdbx_seq_one_letter_code
_entity_poly.pdbx_strand_id
1 'polypeptide(L)' 'MVSFDVPGHKQGRGNEELSAFLGKQCLSVDVNAMKMLDSLIHPTGVIAEAQRLAADA' A
#
# COMPACT_ATOMS: atom_id res chain seq x y z
N MET A 1 -2.52 18.09 2.55
CA MET A 1 -1.17 17.49 2.78
C MET A 1 -0.94 16.39 1.75
N VAL A 2 0.23 16.33 1.11
CA VAL A 2 0.63 15.26 0.17
C VAL A 2 1.70 14.42 0.87
N SER A 3 1.60 13.08 0.83
CA SER A 3 2.66 12.22 1.39
C SER A 3 3.95 12.44 0.61
N PHE A 4 5.06 12.72 1.28
CA PHE A 4 6.37 12.80 0.63
C PHE A 4 6.98 11.41 0.39
N ASP A 5 6.40 10.37 0.98
CA ASP A 5 6.83 8.98 0.80
C ASP A 5 6.42 8.41 -0.57
N VAL A 6 7.10 7.36 -1.03
CA VAL A 6 6.74 6.62 -2.23
C VAL A 6 5.39 5.90 -2.03
N PRO A 7 4.62 5.59 -3.09
CA PRO A 7 4.94 5.75 -4.52
C PRO A 7 4.71 7.16 -5.10
N GLY A 8 5.37 7.45 -6.22
CA GLY A 8 5.39 8.78 -6.86
C GLY A 8 4.06 9.28 -7.41
N HIS A 9 3.07 8.40 -7.66
CA HIS A 9 1.73 8.82 -8.10
C HIS A 9 0.91 9.46 -6.98
N LYS A 10 1.38 9.44 -5.72
CA LYS A 10 0.79 10.15 -4.57
C LYS A 10 -0.72 9.95 -4.43
N GLN A 11 -1.14 8.69 -4.45
CA GLN A 11 -2.56 8.28 -4.40
C GLN A 11 -3.37 8.78 -5.60
N GLY A 12 -2.72 8.87 -6.76
CA GLY A 12 -3.33 9.28 -8.03
C GLY A 12 -3.16 10.76 -8.36
N ARG A 13 -2.73 11.59 -7.41
CA ARG A 13 -2.52 13.04 -7.65
C ARG A 13 -1.34 13.35 -8.60
N GLY A 14 -0.37 12.45 -8.68
CA GLY A 14 0.80 12.61 -9.56
C GLY A 14 0.60 12.07 -10.98
N ASN A 15 -0.51 11.38 -11.25
CA ASN A 15 -0.83 10.85 -12.58
C ASN A 15 -2.35 10.67 -12.74
N GLU A 16 -2.98 11.62 -13.41
CA GLU A 16 -4.44 11.62 -13.62
C GLU A 16 -4.90 10.51 -14.59
N GLU A 17 -4.11 10.20 -15.62
CA GLU A 17 -4.41 9.13 -16.56
C GLU A 17 -4.44 7.76 -15.86
N LEU A 18 -3.45 7.50 -14.98
CA LEU A 18 -3.42 6.30 -14.16
C LEU A 18 -4.63 6.23 -13.22
N SER A 19 -5.04 7.36 -12.66
CA SER A 19 -6.22 7.44 -11.78
C SER A 19 -7.52 7.20 -12.53
N ALA A 20 -7.63 7.68 -13.77
CA ALA A 20 -8.78 7.43 -14.62
C ALA A 20 -8.88 5.96 -15.04
N PHE A 21 -7.73 5.31 -15.25
CA PHE A 21 -7.67 3.90 -15.64
C PHE A 21 -7.95 2.93 -14.48
N LEU A 22 -7.26 3.07 -13.34
CA LEU A 22 -7.37 2.13 -12.21
C LEU A 22 -8.42 2.54 -11.17
N GLY A 23 -8.84 3.80 -11.18
CA GLY A 23 -9.72 4.38 -10.17
C GLY A 23 -8.99 4.83 -8.90
N LYS A 24 -9.56 5.86 -8.25
CA LYS A 24 -8.97 6.46 -7.03
C LYS A 24 -8.88 5.48 -5.86
N GLN A 25 -9.81 4.54 -5.72
CA GLN A 25 -9.80 3.58 -4.62
C GLN A 25 -8.57 2.67 -4.68
N CYS A 26 -8.25 2.13 -5.87
CA CYS A 26 -7.06 1.31 -6.09
C CYS A 26 -5.78 2.06 -5.68
N LEU A 27 -5.59 3.28 -6.18
CA LEU A 27 -4.38 4.07 -5.89
C LEU A 27 -4.33 4.60 -4.46
N SER A 28 -5.46 4.64 -3.73
CA SER A 28 -5.49 5.14 -2.35
C SER A 28 -4.90 4.16 -1.33
N VAL A 29 -4.90 2.87 -1.67
CA VAL A 29 -4.38 1.79 -0.82
C VAL A 29 -3.01 1.27 -1.27
N ASP A 30 -2.50 1.74 -2.41
CA ASP A 30 -1.13 1.48 -2.85
C ASP A 30 -0.16 2.35 -2.04
N VAL A 31 0.45 1.71 -1.04
CA VAL A 31 1.32 2.35 -0.04
C VAL A 31 2.53 1.47 0.21
N ASN A 32 3.67 2.10 0.50
CA ASN A 32 4.91 1.38 0.74
C ASN A 32 5.25 1.34 2.23
N ALA A 33 5.43 0.14 2.78
CA ALA A 33 6.12 -0.15 4.05
C ALA A 33 5.89 0.85 5.20
N MET A 34 4.66 1.38 5.32
CA MET A 34 4.35 2.36 6.36
C MET A 34 4.40 1.67 7.72
N LYS A 35 4.85 2.39 8.76
CA LYS A 35 5.01 1.84 10.12
C LYS A 35 3.76 1.15 10.66
N MET A 36 2.56 1.62 10.28
CA MET A 36 1.29 1.03 10.71
C MET A 36 0.83 -0.15 9.85
N LEU A 37 1.44 -0.39 8.68
CA LEU A 37 1.08 -1.47 7.77
C LEU A 37 2.01 -2.69 7.86
N ASP A 38 3.28 -2.51 8.27
CA ASP A 38 4.35 -3.53 8.26
C ASP A 38 5.16 -3.57 6.93
N SER A 39 6.27 -4.32 6.92
CA SER A 39 7.16 -4.52 5.76
C SER A 39 7.11 -5.96 5.28
N LEU A 40 6.88 -6.15 3.97
CA LEU A 40 6.85 -7.49 3.36
C LEU A 40 8.19 -8.24 3.46
N ILE A 41 9.33 -7.53 3.50
CA ILE A 41 10.67 -8.14 3.52
C ILE A 41 11.01 -8.71 4.91
N HIS A 42 10.47 -8.09 5.96
CA HIS A 42 10.67 -8.52 7.34
C HIS A 42 9.38 -8.29 8.14
N PRO A 43 8.39 -9.18 7.98
CA PRO A 43 7.07 -8.97 8.55
C PRO A 43 7.08 -9.21 10.06
N THR A 44 6.54 -8.26 10.81
CA THR A 44 6.47 -8.29 12.29
C THR A 44 5.10 -7.91 12.86
N GLY A 45 4.17 -7.49 12.01
CA GLY A 45 2.83 -7.01 12.36
C GLY A 45 1.74 -7.69 11.54
N VAL A 46 0.84 -6.91 10.93
CA VAL A 46 -0.36 -7.43 10.26
C VAL A 46 -0.03 -8.35 9.08
N ILE A 47 1.11 -8.16 8.41
CA ILE A 47 1.56 -9.06 7.34
C ILE A 47 1.96 -10.42 7.94
N ALA A 48 2.69 -10.44 9.06
CA ALA A 48 3.05 -11.69 9.74
C ALA A 48 1.81 -12.45 10.24
N GLU A 49 0.83 -11.72 10.77
CA GLU A 49 -0.46 -12.30 11.18
C GLU A 49 -1.21 -12.92 9.99
N ALA A 50 -1.30 -12.19 8.87
CA ALA A 50 -1.92 -12.69 7.64
C ALA A 50 -1.22 -13.95 7.10
N GLN A 51 0.12 -13.98 7.11
CA GLN A 51 0.89 -15.16 6.70
C GLN A 51 0.60 -16.37 7.58
N ARG A 52 0.47 -16.19 8.90
CA ARG A 52 0.15 -17.27 9.83
C ARG A 52 -1.27 -17.80 9.61
N LEU A 53 -2.26 -16.90 9.45
CA LEU A 53 -3.64 -17.30 9.13
C LEU A 53 -3.74 -18.08 7.82
N ALA A 54 -2.95 -17.69 6.81
CA ALA A 54 -2.88 -18.40 5.53
C ALA A 54 -2.21 -19.78 5.65
N ALA A 55 -1.28 -19.97 6.60
CA ALA A 55 -0.63 -21.25 6.86
C ALA A 55 -1.48 -22.21 7.70
N ASP A 56 -2.39 -21.68 8.52
CA ASP A 56 -3.31 -22.46 9.36
C ASP A 56 -4.52 -23.01 8.57
N ALA A 57 -4.76 -22.53 7.34
CA ALA A 57 -5.85 -22.94 6.45
C ALA A 57 -5.47 -24.13 5.54
#